data_AF-A0A7C5F8J5-F1
#
_entry.id   AF-A0A7C5F8J5-F1
#
_cell.length_a   1.000
_cell.length_b   1.000
_cell.length_c   1.000
_cell.angle_alpha   90.00
_cell.angle_beta   90.00
_cell.angle_gamma   90.00
#
_symmetry.space_group_name_H-M   'P 1'
#
loop_
_entity.id
_entity.type
_entity.pdbx_description
1 polymer ?
#
loop_
_entity_poly.entity_id
_entity_poly.type
_entity_poly.pdbx_seq_one_letter_code
_entity_poly.pdbx_strand_id
1 'polypeptide(L)'
;MWTKKSALMLCLGAGLPVFALVAKNVQLLAVSIFLLISLVIGMFNNRLAKLAASRTLSGEKIFEDGQIIVDLKLQNRGKRTGFLEVRDKLPKQLNIREGSNYLIIDLKQHESTTIRYKIEAPLKGIYTLGPISIRSQDVFNLFYEEIDIDFTDNISVFPRVEEIKEIPIKSRAPKMYPGASPVKQPGPGSEFFLIRDYVPGDAFKQINWKAYARSGKLLV
;
A
#
# COMPACT_ATOMS: atom_id res chain seq x y z
N MET A 1 -20.78 -20.63 0.83
CA MET A 1 -21.20 -20.37 -0.57
C MET A 1 -21.17 -21.66 -1.37
N TRP A 2 -22.08 -21.82 -2.35
CA TRP A 2 -22.15 -23.02 -3.22
C TRP A 2 -21.23 -22.86 -4.44
N THR A 3 -20.50 -23.92 -4.80
CA THR A 3 -19.76 -23.96 -6.06
C THR A 3 -20.63 -24.42 -7.22
N LYS A 4 -20.15 -24.20 -8.46
CA LYS A 4 -20.80 -24.75 -9.66
C LYS A 4 -20.92 -26.28 -9.61
N LYS A 5 -19.99 -26.96 -8.92
CA LYS A 5 -19.98 -28.41 -8.75
C LYS A 5 -21.11 -28.88 -7.83
N SER A 6 -21.37 -28.19 -6.72
CA SER A 6 -22.48 -28.56 -5.84
C SER A 6 -23.84 -28.29 -6.47
N ALA A 7 -23.99 -27.23 -7.26
CA ALA A 7 -25.20 -27.02 -8.06
C ALA A 7 -25.45 -28.17 -9.06
N LEU A 8 -24.42 -28.61 -9.77
CA LEU A 8 -24.52 -29.73 -10.70
C LEU A 8 -24.82 -31.06 -10.00
N MET A 9 -24.18 -31.32 -8.85
CA MET A 9 -24.48 -32.49 -8.02
C MET A 9 -25.91 -32.47 -7.47
N LEU A 10 -26.43 -31.31 -7.10
CA LEU A 10 -27.81 -31.18 -6.66
C LEU A 10 -28.79 -31.44 -7.82
N CYS A 11 -28.54 -30.89 -9.01
CA CYS A 11 -29.36 -31.15 -10.20
C CYS A 11 -29.37 -32.64 -10.57
N LEU A 12 -28.21 -33.29 -10.59
CA LEU A 12 -28.12 -34.73 -10.85
C LEU A 12 -28.77 -35.55 -9.73
N GLY A 13 -28.50 -35.21 -8.48
CA GLY A 13 -29.06 -35.89 -7.30
C GLY A 13 -30.59 -35.81 -7.25
N ALA A 14 -31.19 -34.70 -7.72
CA ALA A 14 -32.63 -34.51 -7.80
C ALA A 14 -33.27 -35.07 -9.08
N GLY A 15 -32.54 -35.10 -10.21
CA GLY A 15 -33.04 -35.59 -11.50
C GLY A 15 -32.92 -37.10 -11.73
N LEU A 16 -31.81 -37.71 -11.28
CA LEU A 16 -31.58 -39.16 -11.37
C LEU A 16 -32.65 -40.05 -10.70
N PRO A 17 -33.26 -39.72 -9.55
CA PRO A 17 -34.24 -40.60 -8.92
C PRO A 17 -35.52 -40.68 -9.73
N VAL A 18 -35.95 -39.58 -10.36
CA VAL A 18 -37.11 -39.56 -11.27
C VAL A 18 -36.86 -40.45 -12.48
N PHE A 19 -35.68 -40.32 -13.10
CA PHE A 19 -35.30 -41.16 -14.24
C PHE A 19 -35.13 -42.64 -13.86
N ALA A 20 -34.57 -42.92 -12.68
CA ALA A 20 -34.40 -44.27 -12.14
C ALA A 20 -35.74 -44.99 -11.94
N LEU A 21 -36.76 -44.26 -11.47
CA LEU A 21 -38.12 -44.79 -11.29
C LEU A 21 -38.77 -45.15 -12.63
N VAL A 22 -38.62 -44.30 -13.66
CA VAL A 22 -39.12 -44.57 -15.02
C VAL A 22 -38.41 -45.77 -15.64
N ALA A 23 -37.08 -45.84 -15.50
CA ALA A 23 -36.26 -46.94 -16.02
C ALA A 23 -36.33 -48.23 -15.18
N LYS A 24 -36.99 -48.19 -14.00
CA LYS A 24 -37.02 -49.27 -12.99
C LYS A 24 -35.63 -49.83 -12.63
N ASN A 25 -34.61 -48.97 -12.64
CA ASN A 25 -33.24 -49.38 -12.37
C ASN A 25 -32.79 -48.95 -10.98
N VAL A 26 -32.61 -49.92 -10.08
CA VAL A 26 -32.20 -49.71 -8.68
C VAL A 26 -30.79 -49.12 -8.57
N GLN A 27 -29.90 -49.39 -9.51
CA GLN A 27 -28.52 -48.88 -9.48
C GLN A 27 -28.48 -47.36 -9.63
N LEU A 28 -29.32 -46.78 -10.49
CA LEU A 28 -29.42 -45.33 -10.68
C LEU A 28 -29.99 -44.63 -9.43
N LEU A 29 -30.93 -45.29 -8.75
CA LEU A 29 -31.46 -44.79 -7.47
C LEU A 29 -30.38 -44.75 -6.39
N ALA A 30 -29.55 -45.80 -6.29
CA ALA A 30 -28.45 -45.84 -5.32
C ALA A 30 -27.42 -44.72 -5.55
N VAL A 31 -27.07 -44.43 -6.81
CA VAL A 31 -26.16 -43.32 -7.16
C VAL A 31 -26.76 -41.96 -6.77
N SER A 32 -28.06 -41.74 -7.00
CA SER A 32 -28.75 -40.51 -6.60
C SER A 32 -28.69 -40.29 -5.08
N ILE A 33 -28.99 -41.32 -4.29
CA ILE A 33 -28.95 -41.25 -2.83
C ILE A 33 -27.53 -40.96 -2.35
N PHE A 34 -26.52 -41.62 -2.92
CA PHE A 34 -25.12 -41.37 -2.59
C PHE A 34 -24.70 -39.91 -2.85
N LEU A 35 -25.12 -39.32 -3.98
CA LEU A 35 -24.86 -37.92 -4.31
C LEU A 35 -25.55 -36.95 -3.33
N LEU A 36 -26.78 -37.25 -2.90
CA LEU A 36 -27.48 -36.42 -1.92
C LEU A 36 -26.83 -36.52 -0.53
N ILE A 37 -26.46 -37.73 -0.10
CA ILE A 37 -25.78 -37.95 1.18
C ILE A 37 -24.43 -37.24 1.21
N SER A 38 -23.63 -37.33 0.14
CA SER A 38 -22.32 -36.65 0.08
C SER A 38 -22.47 -35.12 0.14
N LEU A 39 -23.53 -34.57 -0.46
CA LEU A 39 -23.86 -33.14 -0.40
C LEU A 39 -24.22 -32.70 1.03
N VAL A 40 -25.02 -33.50 1.74
CA VAL A 40 -25.40 -33.22 3.14
C VAL A 40 -24.18 -33.31 4.05
N ILE A 41 -23.35 -34.34 3.91
CA ILE A 41 -22.12 -34.49 4.72
C ILE A 41 -21.19 -33.30 4.50
N GLY A 42 -20.97 -32.91 3.23
CA GLY A 42 -20.14 -31.76 2.90
C GLY A 42 -20.65 -30.47 3.53
N MET A 43 -21.96 -30.26 3.59
CA MET A 43 -22.55 -29.06 4.20
C MET A 43 -22.21 -28.93 5.69
N PHE A 44 -22.16 -30.03 6.45
CA PHE A 44 -21.87 -30.00 7.89
C PHE A 44 -20.37 -29.98 8.24
N ASN A 45 -19.51 -30.41 7.31
CA ASN A 45 -18.07 -30.56 7.55
C ASN A 45 -17.27 -29.27 7.29
N ASN A 46 -17.85 -28.30 6.59
CA ASN A 46 -17.22 -27.01 6.35
C ASN A 46 -17.39 -26.11 7.59
N ARG A 47 -16.31 -25.99 8.37
CA ARG A 47 -16.25 -25.03 9.48
C ARG A 47 -14.97 -24.22 9.37
N LEU A 48 -15.11 -22.91 9.24
CA LEU A 48 -14.00 -22.01 9.49
C LEU A 48 -13.60 -22.10 10.97
N ALA A 49 -12.34 -22.44 11.24
CA ALA A 49 -11.85 -22.32 12.61
C ALA A 49 -11.43 -20.90 12.92
N LYS A 50 -11.42 -20.62 14.22
CA LYS A 50 -10.84 -19.42 14.80
C LYS A 50 -9.33 -19.47 14.58
N LEU A 51 -8.87 -18.77 13.55
CA LEU A 51 -7.47 -18.59 13.23
C LEU A 51 -6.96 -17.31 13.90
N ALA A 52 -5.78 -17.39 14.49
CA ALA A 52 -5.02 -16.23 14.93
C ALA A 52 -3.86 -16.01 13.97
N ALA A 53 -3.71 -14.79 13.49
CA ALA A 53 -2.61 -14.39 12.63
C ALA A 53 -1.68 -13.43 13.35
N SER A 54 -0.39 -13.52 13.05
CA SER A 54 0.62 -12.56 13.47
C SER A 54 1.64 -12.42 12.35
N ARG A 55 1.97 -11.17 11.97
CA ARG A 55 2.98 -10.88 10.96
C ARG A 55 4.18 -10.21 11.61
N THR A 56 5.37 -10.63 11.21
CA THR A 56 6.63 -9.98 11.57
C THR A 56 7.32 -9.51 10.31
N LEU A 57 7.72 -8.24 10.30
CA LEU A 57 8.40 -7.58 9.18
C LEU A 57 9.87 -7.43 9.52
N SER A 58 10.76 -7.64 8.55
CA SER A 58 12.19 -7.36 8.74
C SER A 58 12.49 -5.87 8.95
N GLY A 59 11.60 -5.00 8.48
CA GLY A 59 11.66 -3.55 8.69
C GLY A 59 10.36 -2.87 8.26
N GLU A 60 9.98 -1.82 8.99
CA GLU A 60 8.78 -1.02 8.69
C GLU A 60 9.06 0.14 7.71
N LYS A 61 10.34 0.53 7.62
CA LYS A 61 10.81 1.66 6.81
C LYS A 61 11.88 1.17 5.85
N ILE A 62 11.65 1.36 4.56
CA ILE A 62 12.62 1.04 3.51
C ILE A 62 12.77 2.18 2.53
N PHE A 63 13.81 2.16 1.73
CA PHE A 63 13.95 3.03 0.57
C PHE A 63 13.31 2.38 -0.66
N GLU A 64 13.09 3.16 -1.72
CA GLU A 64 12.74 2.67 -3.05
C GLU A 64 13.67 1.52 -3.49
N ASP A 65 13.09 0.51 -4.12
CA ASP A 65 13.74 -0.77 -4.50
C ASP A 65 14.26 -1.60 -3.30
N GLY A 66 13.97 -1.17 -2.08
CA GLY A 66 14.26 -1.92 -0.86
C GLY A 66 13.42 -3.19 -0.76
N GLN A 67 14.01 -4.23 -0.17
CA GLN A 67 13.37 -5.53 0.04
C GLN A 67 13.01 -5.73 1.51
N ILE A 68 11.82 -6.28 1.76
CA ILE A 68 11.34 -6.63 3.10
C ILE A 68 10.99 -8.12 3.11
N ILE A 69 11.43 -8.80 4.16
CA ILE A 69 11.00 -10.17 4.45
C ILE A 69 9.77 -10.09 5.34
N VAL A 70 8.70 -10.74 4.90
CA VAL A 70 7.45 -10.87 5.61
C VAL A 70 7.30 -12.30 6.10
N ASP A 71 7.19 -12.45 7.42
CA ASP A 71 6.91 -13.71 8.08
C ASP A 71 5.49 -13.67 8.64
N LEU A 72 4.55 -14.32 7.96
CA LEU A 72 3.17 -14.43 8.40
C LEU A 72 2.96 -15.77 9.11
N LYS A 73 2.78 -15.73 10.42
CA LYS A 73 2.46 -16.89 11.24
C LYS A 73 0.96 -17.00 11.45
N LEU A 74 0.43 -18.20 11.22
CA LEU A 74 -0.98 -18.55 11.38
C LEU A 74 -1.09 -19.67 12.41
N GLN A 75 -1.99 -19.51 13.36
CA GLN A 75 -2.25 -20.51 14.39
C GLN A 75 -3.74 -20.86 14.42
N ASN A 76 -4.05 -22.15 14.38
CA ASN A 76 -5.41 -22.63 14.57
C ASN A 76 -5.75 -22.73 16.06
N ARG A 77 -6.62 -21.83 16.54
CA ARG A 77 -7.14 -21.83 17.93
C ARG A 77 -8.49 -22.53 18.06
N GLY A 78 -9.07 -23.00 16.96
CA GLY A 78 -10.33 -23.73 16.94
C GLY A 78 -10.14 -25.23 16.77
N LYS A 79 -11.15 -25.87 16.16
CA LYS A 79 -11.09 -27.28 15.76
C LYS A 79 -10.32 -27.42 14.44
N ARG A 80 -10.05 -28.66 14.01
CA ARG A 80 -9.41 -28.94 12.71
C ARG A 80 -10.15 -28.24 11.57
N THR A 81 -9.39 -27.66 10.64
CA THR A 81 -9.90 -26.69 9.65
C THR A 81 -10.14 -27.23 8.25
N GLY A 82 -9.87 -28.51 8.00
CA GLY A 82 -9.91 -29.03 6.63
C GLY A 82 -8.91 -28.27 5.74
N PHE A 83 -9.14 -28.25 4.44
CA PHE A 83 -8.28 -27.51 3.52
C PHE A 83 -8.54 -26.00 3.62
N LEU A 84 -7.53 -25.27 4.07
CA LEU A 84 -7.50 -23.81 4.12
C LEU A 84 -6.63 -23.27 3.00
N GLU A 85 -7.22 -22.37 2.23
CA GLU A 85 -6.56 -21.50 1.28
C GLU A 85 -6.34 -20.14 1.98
N VAL A 86 -5.08 -19.78 2.22
CA VAL A 86 -4.72 -18.53 2.88
C VAL A 86 -3.99 -17.62 1.90
N ARG A 87 -4.43 -16.36 1.84
CA ARG A 87 -3.86 -15.33 0.98
C ARG A 87 -3.68 -14.04 1.75
N ASP A 88 -2.44 -13.56 1.82
CA ASP A 88 -2.17 -12.22 2.32
C ASP A 88 -2.40 -11.20 1.18
N LYS A 89 -3.39 -10.31 1.31
CA LYS A 89 -3.70 -9.33 0.26
C LYS A 89 -2.61 -8.26 0.25
N LEU A 90 -2.00 -8.05 -0.92
CA LEU A 90 -0.95 -7.05 -1.11
C LEU A 90 -1.41 -6.00 -2.13
N PRO A 91 -1.03 -4.72 -1.96
CA PRO A 91 -1.19 -3.70 -2.98
C PRO A 91 -0.50 -4.12 -4.28
N LYS A 92 -1.11 -3.82 -5.42
CA LYS A 92 -0.60 -4.20 -6.76
C LYS A 92 0.76 -3.59 -7.10
N GLN A 93 1.14 -2.52 -6.39
CA GLN A 93 2.40 -1.83 -6.55
C GLN A 93 3.59 -2.60 -5.94
N LEU A 94 3.33 -3.51 -4.99
CA LEU A 94 4.37 -4.32 -4.37
C LEU A 94 4.63 -5.57 -5.19
N ASN A 95 5.90 -5.87 -5.42
CA ASN A 95 6.31 -7.06 -6.16
C ASN A 95 6.82 -8.12 -5.20
N ILE A 96 6.36 -9.37 -5.36
CA ILE A 96 6.92 -10.51 -4.64
C ILE A 96 8.15 -10.97 -5.41
N ARG A 97 9.32 -10.93 -4.77
CA ARG A 97 10.60 -11.37 -5.37
C ARG A 97 10.88 -12.83 -5.09
N GLU A 98 10.60 -13.29 -3.88
CA GLU A 98 10.85 -14.66 -3.44
C GLU A 98 9.70 -15.16 -2.57
N GLY A 99 9.40 -16.45 -2.68
CA GLY A 99 8.30 -17.09 -1.96
C GLY A 99 6.93 -16.77 -2.55
N SER A 100 5.89 -16.95 -1.74
CA SER A 100 4.49 -16.79 -2.12
C SER A 100 3.71 -16.23 -0.93
N ASN A 101 2.85 -15.24 -1.18
CA ASN A 101 1.88 -14.73 -0.20
C ASN A 101 0.60 -15.60 -0.11
N TYR A 102 0.68 -16.80 -0.69
CA TYR A 102 -0.42 -17.73 -0.86
C TYR A 102 -0.01 -19.14 -0.42
N LEU A 103 -0.86 -19.80 0.35
CA LEU A 103 -0.62 -21.15 0.88
C LEU A 103 -1.93 -21.94 0.99
N ILE A 104 -1.89 -23.22 0.62
CA ILE A 104 -2.98 -24.18 0.87
C ILE A 104 -2.48 -25.23 1.86
N ILE A 105 -3.17 -25.39 2.99
CA ILE A 105 -2.78 -26.30 4.07
C ILE A 105 -4.00 -26.85 4.83
N ASP A 106 -3.83 -28.00 5.49
CA ASP A 106 -4.75 -28.47 6.54
C ASP A 106 -4.08 -28.24 7.90
N LEU A 107 -4.63 -27.31 8.69
CA LEU A 107 -4.16 -27.03 10.05
C LEU A 107 -4.98 -27.83 11.06
N LYS A 108 -4.30 -28.73 11.77
CA LYS A 108 -4.86 -29.41 12.93
C LYS A 108 -5.11 -28.42 14.07
N GLN A 109 -5.86 -28.87 15.06
CA GLN A 109 -6.12 -28.08 16.25
C GLN A 109 -4.81 -27.74 16.98
N HIS A 110 -4.62 -26.46 17.33
CA HIS A 110 -3.39 -25.88 17.92
C HIS A 110 -2.13 -25.92 17.05
N GLU A 111 -2.23 -26.38 15.80
CA GLU A 111 -1.11 -26.33 14.87
C GLU A 111 -0.86 -24.90 14.39
N SER A 112 0.41 -24.59 14.12
CA SER A 112 0.82 -23.32 13.55
C SER A 112 1.69 -23.52 12.33
N THR A 113 1.50 -22.67 11.33
CA THR A 113 2.36 -22.59 10.15
C THR A 113 2.92 -21.18 10.00
N THR A 114 3.97 -21.03 9.20
CA THR A 114 4.54 -19.75 8.83
C THR A 114 4.72 -19.66 7.33
N ILE A 115 4.22 -18.59 6.73
CA ILE A 115 4.44 -18.22 5.33
C ILE A 115 5.52 -17.14 5.32
N ARG A 116 6.65 -17.44 4.66
CA ARG A 116 7.75 -16.49 4.47
C ARG A 116 7.81 -16.08 3.01
N TYR A 117 7.78 -14.77 2.75
CA TYR A 117 7.96 -14.24 1.40
C TYR A 117 8.69 -12.89 1.44
N LYS A 118 9.32 -12.53 0.33
CA LYS A 118 10.07 -11.30 0.18
C LYS A 118 9.34 -10.37 -0.79
N ILE A 119 9.08 -9.15 -0.34
CA ILE A 119 8.46 -8.09 -1.14
C ILE A 119 9.47 -7.00 -1.47
N GLU A 120 9.27 -6.35 -2.60
CA GLU A 120 10.02 -5.18 -3.05
C GLU A 120 9.04 -4.07 -3.40
N ALA A 121 9.36 -2.84 -2.96
CA ALA A 121 8.56 -1.67 -3.23
C ALA A 121 9.26 -0.74 -4.23
N PRO A 122 8.82 -0.70 -5.50
CA PRO A 122 9.48 0.09 -6.55
C PRO A 122 9.17 1.59 -6.47
N LEU A 123 8.11 2.00 -5.75
CA LEU A 123 7.66 3.38 -5.67
C LEU A 123 7.55 3.82 -4.21
N LYS A 124 7.99 5.04 -3.90
CA LYS A 124 7.77 5.66 -2.58
C LYS A 124 6.28 5.76 -2.22
N GLY A 125 5.98 5.66 -0.94
CA GLY A 125 4.61 5.73 -0.43
C GLY A 125 4.42 4.93 0.85
N ILE A 126 3.19 4.94 1.36
CA ILE A 126 2.77 4.10 2.49
C ILE A 126 1.93 2.98 1.91
N TYR A 127 2.34 1.73 2.17
CA TYR A 127 1.63 0.53 1.73
C TYR A 127 1.07 -0.22 2.92
N THR A 128 -0.21 -0.58 2.84
CA THR A 128 -0.87 -1.44 3.81
C THR A 128 -0.82 -2.88 3.32
N LEU A 129 -0.23 -3.77 4.11
CA LEU A 129 -0.23 -5.22 3.92
C LEU A 129 -1.44 -5.83 4.60
N GLY A 130 -2.13 -6.75 3.94
CA GLY A 130 -3.39 -7.34 4.39
C GLY A 130 -4.61 -6.64 3.77
N PRO A 131 -5.83 -6.98 4.19
CA PRO A 131 -6.18 -7.99 5.19
C PRO A 131 -5.87 -9.42 4.73
N ILE A 132 -5.84 -10.37 5.66
CA ILE A 132 -5.58 -11.78 5.34
C ILE A 132 -6.89 -12.44 4.95
N SER A 133 -6.96 -12.93 3.72
CA SER A 133 -8.11 -13.65 3.21
C SER A 133 -7.94 -15.14 3.41
N ILE A 134 -8.91 -15.76 4.08
CA ILE A 134 -8.91 -17.20 4.34
C ILE A 134 -10.16 -17.78 3.73
N ARG A 135 -9.97 -18.83 2.93
CA ARG A 135 -11.04 -19.63 2.39
C ARG A 135 -10.90 -21.07 2.85
N SER A 136 -11.91 -21.58 3.55
CA SER A 136 -12.02 -23.01 3.85
C SER A 136 -12.81 -23.68 2.74
N GLN A 137 -12.29 -24.80 2.25
CA GLN A 137 -12.92 -25.62 1.21
C GLN A 137 -13.03 -27.07 1.68
N ASP A 138 -14.11 -27.72 1.30
CA ASP A 138 -14.26 -29.16 1.48
C ASP A 138 -13.34 -29.92 0.51
N VAL A 139 -13.06 -31.19 0.81
CA VAL A 139 -12.25 -32.10 -0.02
C VAL A 139 -12.80 -32.20 -1.45
N PHE A 140 -14.12 -32.14 -1.61
CA PHE A 140 -14.79 -32.20 -2.90
C PHE A 140 -15.01 -30.82 -3.55
N ASN A 141 -14.61 -29.73 -2.88
CA ASN A 141 -14.81 -28.34 -3.32
C ASN A 141 -16.28 -28.06 -3.72
N LEU A 142 -17.22 -28.59 -2.92
CA LEU A 142 -18.67 -28.42 -3.10
C LEU A 142 -19.16 -27.14 -2.45
N PHE A 143 -18.58 -26.81 -1.31
CA PHE A 143 -18.85 -25.60 -0.57
C PHE A 143 -17.53 -24.96 -0.18
N TYR A 144 -17.55 -23.64 -0.12
CA TYR A 144 -16.47 -22.86 0.44
C TYR A 144 -17.03 -21.77 1.33
N GLU A 145 -16.25 -21.40 2.33
CA GLU A 145 -16.54 -20.29 3.22
C GLU A 145 -15.31 -19.38 3.22
N GLU A 146 -15.51 -18.08 3.08
CA GLU A 146 -14.43 -17.10 2.96
C GLU A 146 -14.61 -16.03 4.03
N ILE A 147 -13.54 -15.78 4.80
CA ILE A 147 -13.48 -14.75 5.82
C ILE A 147 -12.19 -13.96 5.59
N ASP A 148 -12.31 -12.64 5.64
CA ASP A 148 -11.17 -11.75 5.74
C ASP A 148 -10.92 -11.45 7.22
N ILE A 149 -9.71 -11.77 7.69
CA ILE A 149 -9.23 -11.32 9.00
C ILE A 149 -8.69 -9.91 8.80
N ASP A 150 -9.31 -8.95 9.49
CA ASP A 150 -8.88 -7.55 9.51
C ASP A 150 -7.60 -7.40 10.34
N PHE A 151 -6.50 -7.83 9.72
CA PHE A 151 -5.15 -7.77 10.26
C PHE A 151 -4.26 -7.13 9.21
N THR A 152 -3.88 -5.88 9.48
CA THR A 152 -3.13 -5.04 8.53
C THR A 152 -1.92 -4.41 9.18
N ASP A 153 -0.81 -4.33 8.43
CA ASP A 153 0.40 -3.63 8.85
C ASP A 153 0.80 -2.63 7.77
N ASN A 154 1.39 -1.51 8.18
CA ASN A 154 1.83 -0.46 7.24
C ASN A 154 3.34 -0.46 7.07
N ILE A 155 3.79 -0.27 5.84
CA ILE A 155 5.20 -0.08 5.47
C ILE A 155 5.35 1.29 4.85
N SER A 156 6.39 2.03 5.27
CA SER A 156 6.74 3.33 4.71
C SER A 156 7.95 3.21 3.80
N VAL A 157 7.79 3.61 2.54
CA VAL A 157 8.82 3.56 1.50
C VAL A 157 9.27 5.00 1.21
N PHE A 158 10.51 5.28 1.56
CA PHE A 158 11.16 6.57 1.36
C PHE A 158 11.81 6.63 -0.03
N PRO A 159 11.89 7.82 -0.65
CA PRO A 159 12.63 7.99 -1.88
C PRO A 159 14.10 7.61 -1.69
N ARG A 160 14.74 7.08 -2.73
CA ARG A 160 16.17 6.80 -2.67
C ARG A 160 16.96 8.08 -2.41
N VAL A 161 17.87 8.03 -1.42
CA VAL A 161 18.79 9.14 -1.15
C VAL A 161 19.92 9.06 -2.16
N GLU A 162 20.01 10.03 -3.06
CA GLU A 162 21.15 10.17 -3.95
C GLU A 162 22.23 11.01 -3.28
N GLU A 163 23.46 10.50 -3.28
CA GLU A 163 24.61 11.30 -2.86
C GLU A 163 24.86 12.39 -3.87
N ILE A 164 24.58 13.62 -3.46
CA ILE A 164 24.96 14.80 -4.23
C ILE A 164 26.49 14.89 -4.14
N LYS A 165 27.19 14.52 -5.21
CA LYS A 165 28.63 14.78 -5.35
C LYS A 165 28.87 16.24 -5.06
N GLU A 166 29.83 16.50 -4.17
CA GLU A 166 30.25 17.82 -3.68
C GLU A 166 29.85 18.92 -4.67
N ILE A 167 28.72 19.58 -4.42
CA ILE A 167 28.42 20.81 -5.15
C ILE A 167 29.55 21.72 -4.71
N PRO A 168 30.41 22.22 -5.62
CA PRO A 168 31.29 23.30 -5.28
C PRO A 168 30.35 24.48 -5.03
N ILE A 169 29.90 24.63 -3.78
CA ILE A 169 29.29 25.85 -3.28
C ILE A 169 30.45 26.86 -3.21
N LYS A 170 30.97 27.23 -4.39
CA LYS A 170 31.83 28.38 -4.56
C LYS A 170 30.91 29.55 -4.31
N SER A 171 30.88 29.97 -3.05
CA SER A 171 30.44 31.31 -2.72
C SER A 171 31.19 32.25 -3.67
N ARG A 172 30.48 32.93 -4.56
CA ARG A 172 31.09 33.91 -5.49
C ARG A 172 31.80 35.04 -4.75
N ALA A 173 31.66 35.13 -3.43
CA ALA A 173 32.51 35.90 -2.54
C ALA A 173 32.46 35.31 -1.11
N PRO A 174 33.50 34.62 -0.61
CA PRO A 174 33.60 34.39 0.82
C PRO A 174 33.72 35.76 1.49
N LYS A 175 32.62 36.25 2.10
CA LYS A 175 32.73 37.40 3.00
C LYS A 175 33.57 36.92 4.17
N MET A 176 34.82 37.39 4.21
CA MET A 176 35.87 37.00 5.15
C MET A 176 35.59 37.44 6.60
N TYR A 177 34.37 37.91 6.91
CA TYR A 177 34.01 38.50 8.19
C TYR A 177 32.67 37.94 8.68
N PRO A 178 32.66 37.00 9.64
CA PRO A 178 31.53 36.81 10.53
C PRO A 178 31.54 37.99 11.51
N GLY A 179 31.04 39.13 11.05
CA GLY A 179 30.96 40.36 11.82
C GLY A 179 29.79 41.16 11.31
N ALA A 180 28.97 41.67 12.23
CA ALA A 180 27.77 42.44 11.93
C ALA A 180 28.04 43.39 10.76
N SER A 181 27.20 43.32 9.74
CA SER A 181 27.14 44.34 8.72
C SER A 181 26.10 45.36 9.19
N PRO A 182 26.47 46.40 9.97
CA PRO A 182 25.59 47.53 10.06
C PRO A 182 25.65 48.17 8.67
N VAL A 183 24.55 48.07 7.94
CA VAL A 183 24.32 48.90 6.78
C VAL A 183 24.27 50.34 7.30
N LYS A 184 25.43 51.00 7.40
CA LYS A 184 25.57 52.44 7.63
C LYS A 184 25.59 53.16 6.29
N GLN A 185 24.60 52.87 5.45
CA GLN A 185 24.33 53.74 4.32
C GLN A 185 23.04 54.47 4.69
N PRO A 186 23.14 55.73 5.16
CA PRO A 186 21.96 56.57 5.19
C PRO A 186 21.39 56.54 3.76
N GLY A 187 20.18 56.03 3.60
CA GLY A 187 19.47 56.18 2.34
C GLY A 187 19.42 57.68 2.00
N PRO A 188 19.33 58.06 0.72
CA PRO A 188 19.16 59.45 0.33
C PRO A 188 17.87 59.94 0.98
N GLY A 189 17.99 60.65 2.11
CA GLY A 189 16.84 61.18 2.85
C GLY A 189 16.01 62.03 1.90
N SER A 190 14.68 61.89 1.98
CA SER A 190 13.75 62.69 1.18
C SER A 190 13.54 64.09 1.75
N GLU A 191 14.30 64.49 2.76
CA GLU A 191 14.17 65.80 3.41
C GLU A 191 14.89 66.88 2.60
N PHE A 192 14.16 67.96 2.34
CA PHE A 192 14.66 69.11 1.59
C PHE A 192 15.67 69.89 2.43
N PHE A 193 16.91 70.02 1.94
CA PHE A 193 17.96 70.79 2.60
C PHE A 193 18.27 72.10 1.86
N LEU A 194 18.52 72.03 0.55
CA LEU A 194 18.88 73.18 -0.29
C LEU A 194 18.63 72.84 -1.77
N ILE A 195 18.34 73.85 -2.59
CA ILE A 195 18.35 73.73 -4.06
C ILE A 195 19.78 74.02 -4.56
N ARG A 196 20.34 73.12 -5.37
CA ARG A 196 21.66 73.31 -6.00
C ARG A 196 21.67 72.85 -7.45
N ASP A 197 22.76 73.14 -8.16
CA ASP A 197 22.98 72.63 -9.51
C ASP A 197 23.13 71.09 -9.49
N TYR A 198 22.53 70.44 -10.49
CA TYR A 198 22.62 69.01 -10.72
C TYR A 198 24.07 68.60 -11.04
N VAL A 199 24.56 67.57 -10.36
CA VAL A 199 25.87 66.95 -10.63
C VAL A 199 25.65 65.50 -11.11
N PRO A 200 26.40 65.04 -12.13
CA PRO A 200 26.33 63.64 -12.56
C PRO A 200 26.57 62.68 -11.39
N GLY A 201 25.54 61.91 -11.03
CA GLY A 201 25.51 61.07 -9.83
C GLY A 201 24.27 61.31 -8.97
N ASP A 202 23.63 62.48 -9.12
CA ASP A 202 22.34 62.76 -8.49
C ASP A 202 21.22 61.92 -9.13
N ALA A 203 20.26 61.49 -8.31
CA ALA A 203 19.14 60.70 -8.80
C ALA A 203 18.17 61.56 -9.61
N PHE A 204 17.81 61.15 -10.83
CA PHE A 204 16.88 61.89 -11.71
C PHE A 204 15.53 62.24 -11.05
N LYS A 205 15.07 61.43 -10.09
CA LYS A 205 13.84 61.69 -9.33
C LYS A 205 13.90 62.95 -8.45
N GLN A 206 15.09 63.48 -8.18
CA GLN A 206 15.27 64.68 -7.37
C GLN A 206 15.36 65.95 -8.24
N ILE A 207 15.35 65.85 -9.57
CA ILE A 207 15.40 67.02 -10.46
C ILE A 207 14.11 67.85 -10.34
N ASN A 208 14.27 69.14 -10.05
CA ASN A 208 13.18 70.09 -10.03
C ASN A 208 12.81 70.55 -11.45
N TRP A 209 11.94 69.77 -12.10
CA TRP A 209 11.46 70.07 -13.46
C TRP A 209 10.75 71.42 -13.59
N LYS A 210 10.11 71.91 -12.52
CA LYS A 210 9.46 73.24 -12.52
C LYS A 210 10.49 74.37 -12.57
N ALA A 211 11.63 74.21 -11.89
CA ALA A 211 12.71 75.17 -11.96
C ALA A 211 13.41 75.14 -13.32
N TYR A 212 13.64 73.94 -13.88
CA TYR A 212 14.20 73.77 -15.22
C TYR A 212 13.36 74.47 -16.31
N ALA A 213 12.03 74.34 -16.26
CA ALA A 213 11.15 75.00 -17.22
C ALA A 213 11.25 76.54 -17.21
N ARG A 214 11.73 77.14 -16.11
CA ARG A 214 11.88 78.60 -15.97
C ARG A 214 13.30 79.09 -16.25
N SER A 215 14.31 78.33 -15.86
CA SER A 215 15.72 78.77 -15.91
C SER A 215 16.56 78.07 -16.98
N GLY A 216 16.08 76.96 -17.54
CA GLY A 216 16.85 76.09 -18.44
C GLY A 216 17.99 75.32 -17.75
N LYS A 217 18.14 75.43 -16.42
CA LYS A 217 19.20 74.78 -15.64
C LYS A 217 18.64 73.61 -14.83
N LEU A 218 19.36 72.48 -14.81
CA LEU A 218 19.00 71.31 -14.01
C LEU A 218 19.38 71.55 -12.56
N LEU A 219 18.37 71.61 -11.69
CA LEU A 219 18.52 71.83 -10.25
C LEU A 219 17.93 70.64 -9.48
N VAL A 220 18.53 70.34 -8.33
CA VAL A 220 18.13 69.28 -7.39
C VAL A 220 17.90 69.89 -6.01
#